data_AF-A0A7Y5AG57-F1
#
_entry.id   AF-A0A7Y5AG57-F1
#
_cell.length_a   1.000
_cell.length_b   1.000
_cell.length_c   1.000
_cell.angle_alpha   90.00
_cell.angle_beta   90.00
_cell.angle_gamma   90.00
#
_symmetry.space_group_name_H-M   'P 1'
#
loop_
_entity.id
_entity.type
_entity.pdbx_description
1 polymer ?
#
loop_
_entity_poly.entity_id
_entity_poly.type
_entity_poly.pdbx_seq_one_letter_code
_entity_poly.pdbx_strand_id
1 'polypeptide(L)' 'MKQPGTGTDTVREQAAAWFVRVHDAPGDTALQKQLRAWLESDARHREEFDHLSRVWQAADLIPRQRLEAL' A
#
# COMPACT_ATOMS: atom_id res chain seq x y z
N MET A 1 10.67 -3.45 23.43
CA MET A 1 9.51 -4.32 23.17
C MET A 1 8.99 -4.03 21.76
N LYS A 2 9.47 -4.76 20.75
CA LYS A 2 8.95 -4.71 19.38
C LYS A 2 8.17 -6.03 19.23
N GLN A 3 6.84 -5.97 19.17
CA GLN A 3 6.04 -7.18 19.14
C GLN A 3 6.28 -7.93 17.82
N PRO A 4 6.41 -9.28 17.85
CA PRO A 4 6.51 -10.09 16.66
C PRO A 4 5.12 -10.12 16.00
N GLY A 5 5.03 -9.64 14.76
CA GLY A 5 3.80 -9.69 13.97
C GLY A 5 3.51 -11.13 13.57
N THR A 6 2.84 -11.87 14.46
CA THR A 6 2.36 -13.23 14.22
C THR A 6 0.84 -13.19 14.12
N GLY A 7 0.31 -13.34 12.92
CA GLY A 7 -0.95 -14.08 12.72
C GLY A 7 -2.29 -13.33 12.83
N THR A 8 -2.33 -12.00 12.74
CA THR A 8 -3.59 -11.31 12.42
C THR A 8 -3.32 -10.34 11.29
N ASP A 9 -3.65 -10.72 10.05
CA ASP A 9 -3.57 -9.85 8.88
C ASP A 9 -4.37 -8.58 9.11
N THR A 10 -3.73 -7.56 9.69
CA THR A 10 -4.37 -6.27 9.86
C THR A 10 -4.65 -5.73 8.46
N VAL A 11 -5.77 -5.03 8.29
CA VAL A 11 -6.11 -4.41 6.99
C VAL A 11 -4.96 -3.55 6.46
N ARG A 12 -4.19 -2.95 7.36
CA ARG A 12 -2.97 -2.20 7.06
C ARG A 12 -1.85 -3.05 6.46
N GLU A 13 -1.54 -4.21 7.04
CA GLU A 13 -0.51 -5.11 6.50
C GLU A 13 -0.92 -5.68 5.15
N GLN A 14 -2.20 -6.03 4.99
CA GLN A 14 -2.75 -6.44 3.70
C GLN A 14 -2.63 -5.33 2.67
N ALA A 15 -2.96 -4.09 3.03
CA ALA A 15 -2.82 -2.93 2.15
C ALA A 15 -1.35 -2.72 1.73
N ALA A 16 -0.40 -2.83 2.67
CA ALA A 16 1.02 -2.73 2.38
C ALA A 16 1.51 -3.84 1.42
N ALA A 17 1.07 -5.08 1.63
CA ALA A 17 1.39 -6.19 0.73
C ALA A 17 0.81 -5.99 -0.68
N TRP A 18 -0.42 -5.47 -0.78
CA TRP A 18 -1.02 -5.09 -2.06
C TRP A 18 -0.24 -3.98 -2.76
N PHE A 19 0.20 -2.98 -2.01
CA PHE A 19 0.97 -1.86 -2.53
C PHE A 19 2.26 -2.34 -3.21
N VAL A 20 3.05 -3.18 -2.52
CA VAL A 20 4.29 -3.76 -3.08
C VAL A 20 4.01 -4.53 -4.37
N ARG A 21 3.00 -5.40 -4.39
CA ARG A 21 2.67 -6.22 -5.56
C ARG A 21 2.28 -5.35 -6.77
N VAL A 22 1.46 -4.33 -6.56
CA VAL A 22 0.99 -3.43 -7.63
C VAL A 22 2.13 -2.59 -8.19
N HIS A 23 3.06 -2.16 -7.35
CA HIS A 23 4.24 -1.42 -7.78
C HIS A 23 5.30 -2.29 -8.48
N ASP A 24 5.39 -3.58 -8.13
CA ASP A 24 6.29 -4.53 -8.81
C ASP A 24 5.78 -4.90 -10.21
N ALA A 25 4.46 -5.00 -10.39
CA ALA A 25 3.83 -5.38 -11.67
C ALA A 25 2.69 -4.43 -12.07
N PRO A 26 2.97 -3.15 -12.39
CA PRO A 26 1.93 -2.16 -12.70
C PRO A 26 1.12 -2.47 -13.96
N GLY A 27 1.67 -3.26 -14.89
CA GLY A 27 1.00 -3.68 -16.13
C GLY A 27 0.12 -4.93 -16.01
N ASP A 28 0.10 -5.60 -14.86
CA ASP A 28 -0.65 -6.84 -14.69
C ASP A 28 -2.14 -6.55 -14.46
N THR A 29 -2.94 -6.76 -15.52
CA THR A 29 -4.39 -6.54 -15.49
C THR A 29 -5.11 -7.55 -14.57
N ALA A 30 -4.58 -8.76 -14.39
CA ALA A 30 -5.16 -9.74 -13.48
C ALA A 30 -4.91 -9.33 -12.03
N LEU A 31 -3.73 -8.80 -11.72
CA LEU A 31 -3.42 -8.24 -10.41
C LEU A 31 -4.33 -7.03 -10.09
N GLN A 32 -4.54 -6.13 -11.04
CA GLN A 32 -5.45 -4.98 -10.89
C GLN A 32 -6.91 -5.40 -10.62
N LYS A 33 -7.37 -6.50 -11.22
CA LYS A 33 -8.70 -7.06 -10.95
C LYS A 33 -8.79 -7.62 -9.53
N GLN A 34 -7.78 -8.35 -9.08
CA GLN A 34 -7.74 -8.91 -7.73
C GLN A 34 -7.67 -7.82 -6.66
N LEU A 35 -6.87 -6.77 -6.89
CA LEU A 35 -6.84 -5.59 -6.03
C LEU A 35 -8.22 -4.96 -5.92
N ARG A 36 -8.91 -4.75 -7.04
CA ARG A 36 -10.26 -4.17 -7.04
C ARG A 36 -11.25 -5.00 -6.24
N ALA A 37 -11.23 -6.32 -6.40
CA ALA A 37 -12.07 -7.23 -5.63
C ALA A 37 -11.78 -7.15 -4.12
N TRP A 38 -10.51 -7.03 -3.74
CA TRP A 38 -10.11 -6.83 -2.33
C TRP A 38 -10.53 -5.45 -1.79
N LEU A 39 -10.46 -4.39 -2.59
CA LEU A 39 -10.94 -3.05 -2.22
C LEU A 39 -12.46 -2.96 -2.10
N GLU A 40 -13.20 -3.81 -2.83
CA GLU A 40 -14.66 -3.88 -2.79
C GLU A 40 -15.18 -4.76 -1.66
N SER A 41 -14.35 -5.63 -1.08
CA SER A 41 -14.78 -6.56 -0.03
C SER A 41 -15.05 -5.87 1.32
N ASP A 42 -14.35 -4.76 1.62
CA ASP A 42 -14.52 -4.00 2.86
C ASP A 42 -14.14 -2.53 2.64
N ALA A 43 -14.95 -1.59 3.16
CA ALA A 43 -14.64 -0.17 3.12
C ALA A 43 -13.30 0.16 3.79
N ARG A 44 -12.93 -0.56 4.85
CA ARG A 44 -11.66 -0.39 5.56
C ARG A 44 -10.45 -0.71 4.67
N HIS A 45 -10.59 -1.68 3.76
CA HIS A 45 -9.52 -2.02 2.81
C HIS A 45 -9.23 -0.85 1.88
N ARG A 46 -10.29 -0.22 1.38
CA ARG A 46 -10.19 0.99 0.56
C ARG A 46 -9.58 2.14 1.32
N GLU A 47 -10.02 2.39 2.54
CA GLU A 47 -9.50 3.49 3.37
C GLU A 47 -8.00 3.35 3.64
N GLU A 48 -7.52 2.18 4.06
CA GLU A 48 -6.10 1.96 4.34
C GLU A 48 -5.25 2.02 3.05
N PHE A 49 -5.75 1.48 1.93
CA PHE A 49 -5.05 1.52 0.66
C PHE A 49 -4.96 2.95 0.09
N ASP A 50 -6.04 3.74 0.19
CA ASP A 50 -6.05 5.15 -0.20
C ASP A 50 -5.13 5.98 0.71
N HIS A 51 -5.08 5.68 2.01
CA HIS A 51 -4.17 6.34 2.94
C HIS A 51 -2.71 6.12 2.54
N LEU A 52 -2.30 4.87 2.30
CA LEU A 52 -0.96 4.53 1.83
C LEU A 52 -0.64 5.21 0.49
N SER A 53 -1.59 5.21 -0.45
CA SER A 53 -1.42 5.84 -1.75
C SER A 53 -1.18 7.35 -1.64
N ARG A 54 -1.89 8.05 -0.74
CA ARG A 54 -1.68 9.49 -0.50
C ARG A 54 -0.32 9.79 0.10
N VAL A 55 0.12 8.98 1.07
CA VAL A 55 1.45 9.12 1.68
C VAL A 55 2.53 8.94 0.63
N TRP A 56 2.39 7.92 -0.23
CA TRP A 56 3.35 7.66 -1.29
C TRP A 56 3.39 8.75 -2.36
N GLN A 57 2.22 9.23 -2.81
CA GLN A 57 2.15 10.35 -3.76
C GLN A 57 2.79 11.62 -3.16
N ALA A 58 2.58 11.89 -1.87
CA ALA A 58 3.22 13.02 -1.21
C ALA A 58 4.75 12.85 -1.15
N ALA A 59 5.25 11.64 -0.96
CA ALA A 59 6.68 11.32 -0.97
C ALA A 59 7.31 11.49 -2.37
N ASP A 60 6.60 11.09 -3.44
CA ASP A 60 7.05 11.27 -4.83
C ASP A 60 7.19 12.74 -5.22
N LEU A 61 6.47 13.65 -4.56
CA LEU A 61 6.59 15.09 -4.76
C LEU A 61 7.81 15.71 -4.07
N ILE A 62 8.54 14.95 -3.25
CA ILE A 62 9.75 15.44 -2.58
C ILE A 62 10.94 15.25 -3.52
N PRO A 63 11.62 16.33 -3.96
CA PRO A 63 12.83 16.20 -4.76
C PRO A 63 13.87 15.39 -4.01
N ARG A 64 14.54 14.46 -4.69
CA ARG A 64 15.54 13.56 -4.08
C ARG A 64 16.61 14.30 -3.25
N GLN A 65 17.03 15.47 -3.74
CA GLN A 65 17.98 16.37 -3.07
C GLN A 65 17.51 16.84 -1.69
N ARG A 66 16.19 16.98 -1.48
CA ARG A 66 15.60 17.32 -0.17
C ARG A 66 15.52 16.10 0.75
N LEU A 67 15.34 14.90 0.20
CA LEU A 67 15.36 13.65 0.99
C LEU A 67 16.78 13.34 1.50
N GLU A 68 17.81 13.66 0.73
CA GLU A 68 19.22 13.46 1.09
C GLU A 68 19.72 14.42 2.19
N ALA A 69 18.97 15.48 2.50
CA ALA A 69 19.33 16.52 3.45
C ALA A 69 18.73 16.34 4.87
N LEU A 70 18.03 15.22 5.11
CA LEU A 70 17.42 14.83 6.40
C LEU A 70 18.30 13.82 7.16
#